data_AF-A0A2W1MZ56-F1
#
_entry.id   AF-A0A2W1MZ56-F1
#
_cell.length_a   1.000
_cell.length_b   1.000
_cell.length_c   1.000
_cell.angle_alpha   90.00
_cell.angle_beta   90.00
_cell.angle_gamma   90.00
#
_symmetry.space_group_name_H-M   'P 1'
#
loop_
_entity.id
_entity.type
_entity.pdbx_description
1 polymer ?
#
loop_
_entity_poly.entity_id
_entity_poly.type
_entity_poly.pdbx_seq_one_letter_code
_entity_poly.pdbx_strand_id
1 'polypeptide(L)'
;MKKPVLVFIITSLVMLSFFYFYPAKVFPTVITDLNGTYTQDFSLQELIKQETDNNPVKSIQYTCTPTFQGWFLMSIIFIGLPIMIAFRTTLKKYPRKGN
;
A
#
# COMPACT_ATOMS: atom_id res chain seq x y z
N MET A 1 -20.21 -21.74 0.95
CA MET A 1 -19.07 -21.29 0.11
C MET A 1 -18.71 -19.88 0.55
N LYS A 2 -17.53 -19.63 1.13
CA LYS A 2 -17.10 -18.25 1.37
C LYS A 2 -16.93 -17.60 -0.01
N LYS A 3 -17.68 -16.54 -0.30
CA LYS A 3 -17.58 -15.85 -1.59
C LYS A 3 -16.16 -15.29 -1.68
N PRO A 4 -15.35 -15.62 -2.70
CA PRO A 4 -13.96 -15.14 -2.81
C PRO A 4 -13.85 -13.62 -2.75
N VAL A 5 -14.88 -12.93 -3.26
CA VAL A 5 -15.05 -11.49 -3.16
C VAL A 5 -15.09 -11.00 -1.71
N LEU A 6 -15.76 -11.72 -0.80
CA LEU A 6 -15.83 -11.33 0.62
C LEU A 6 -14.48 -11.48 1.31
N VAL A 7 -13.72 -12.53 0.98
CA VAL A 7 -12.36 -12.69 1.53
C VAL A 7 -11.46 -11.59 1.03
N PHE A 8 -11.52 -11.25 -0.26
CA PHE A 8 -10.77 -10.14 -0.86
C PHE A 8 -11.07 -8.80 -0.17
N ILE A 9 -12.35 -8.45 0.01
CA ILE A 9 -12.73 -7.20 0.68
C ILE A 9 -12.14 -7.13 2.09
N ILE A 10 -12.26 -8.21 2.87
CA ILE A 10 -11.73 -8.26 4.23
C ILE A 10 -10.20 -8.14 4.23
N THR A 11 -9.49 -8.86 3.36
CA THR A 11 -8.02 -8.81 3.32
C THR A 11 -7.50 -7.47 2.83
N SER A 12 -8.17 -6.83 1.87
CA SER A 12 -7.84 -5.47 1.43
C SER A 12 -8.03 -4.45 2.56
N LEU A 13 -9.13 -4.53 3.32
CA LEU A 13 -9.37 -3.67 4.48
C LEU A 13 -8.31 -3.85 5.57
N VAL A 14 -7.92 -5.09 5.86
CA VAL A 14 -6.87 -5.39 6.83
C VAL A 14 -5.52 -4.84 6.37
N MET A 15 -5.14 -5.04 5.10
CA MET A 15 -3.89 -4.52 4.56
C MET A 15 -3.88 -2.99 4.56
N LEU A 16 -4.97 -2.35 4.12
CA LEU A 16 -5.08 -0.89 4.11
C LEU A 16 -4.96 -0.32 5.53
N SER A 17 -5.66 -0.93 6.50
CA SER A 17 -5.56 -0.52 7.91
C SER A 17 -4.14 -0.72 8.45
N PHE A 18 -3.52 -1.86 8.16
CA PHE A 18 -2.16 -2.14 8.60
C PHE A 18 -1.17 -1.10 8.10
N PHE A 19 -1.14 -0.82 6.79
CA PHE A 19 -0.22 0.17 6.22
C PHE A 19 -0.58 1.62 6.56
N TYR A 20 -1.84 1.90 6.89
CA TYR A 20 -2.26 3.22 7.34
C TYR A 20 -1.80 3.53 8.77
N PHE A 21 -1.90 2.56 9.69
CA PHE A 21 -1.50 2.75 11.09
C PHE A 21 -0.05 2.42 11.37
N TYR A 22 0.57 1.56 10.56
CA TYR A 22 1.98 1.20 10.70
C TYR A 22 2.85 2.15 9.84
N PRO A 23 3.77 2.92 10.45
CA PRO A 23 4.58 3.93 9.76
C PRO A 23 5.73 3.30 8.96
N ALA A 24 5.43 2.32 8.11
CA ALA A 24 6.42 1.72 7.21
C ALA A 24 6.67 2.65 6.02
N LYS A 25 7.89 3.15 5.90
CA LYS A 25 8.35 3.94 4.76
C LYS A 25 8.72 3.01 3.60
N VAL A 26 7.73 2.66 2.79
CA VAL A 26 7.88 1.67 1.71
C VAL A 26 7.53 2.23 0.34
N PHE A 27 6.85 3.38 0.28
CA PHE A 27 6.35 3.93 -0.97
C PHE A 27 7.28 5.04 -1.48
N PRO A 28 8.14 4.78 -2.48
CA PRO A 28 9.02 5.79 -3.03
C PRO A 28 8.21 6.90 -3.68
N THR A 29 8.43 8.12 -3.20
CA THR A 29 7.65 9.31 -3.52
C THR A 29 8.58 10.42 -3.98
N VAL A 30 8.20 11.12 -5.05
CA VAL A 30 8.85 12.36 -5.48
C VAL A 30 8.23 13.51 -4.72
N ILE A 31 9.07 14.27 -4.04
CA ILE A 31 8.71 15.52 -3.41
C ILE A 31 9.21 16.62 -4.32
N THR A 32 8.30 17.51 -4.71
CA THR A 32 8.64 18.72 -5.42
C THR A 32 8.42 19.91 -4.49
N ASP A 33 9.48 20.70 -4.32
CA ASP A 33 9.51 21.88 -3.47
C ASP A 33 10.18 23.04 -4.25
N LEU A 34 10.14 24.26 -3.71
CA LEU A 34 10.78 25.45 -4.29
C LEU A 34 12.30 25.26 -4.50
N ASN A 35 12.92 24.41 -3.68
CA ASN A 35 14.36 24.14 -3.71
C ASN A 35 14.76 23.00 -4.66
N GLY A 36 13.78 22.38 -5.34
CA GLY A 36 14.02 21.32 -6.31
C GLY A 36 13.21 20.05 -6.04
N THR A 37 13.59 18.99 -6.73
CA THR A 37 12.90 17.69 -6.67
C THR A 37 13.82 16.64 -6.07
N TYR A 38 13.29 15.85 -5.14
CA TYR A 38 14.01 14.73 -4.54
C TYR A 38 13.06 13.56 -4.26
N THR A 39 13.63 12.37 -4.16
CA THR A 39 12.89 11.14 -3.90
C THR A 39 13.10 10.67 -2.48
N GLN A 40 12.01 10.31 -1.79
CA GLN A 40 12.05 9.76 -0.44
C GLN A 40 10.97 8.69 -0.26
N ASP A 41 11.25 7.69 0.58
CA ASP A 41 10.29 6.66 0.93
C ASP A 41 9.31 7.16 1.99
N PHE A 42 8.02 7.08 1.67
CA PHE A 42 6.92 7.54 2.50
C PHE A 42 6.10 6.36 3.01
N SER A 43 5.49 6.56 4.17
CA SER A 43 4.39 5.72 4.64
C SER A 43 3.09 6.05 3.92
N LEU A 44 2.13 5.13 3.95
CA LEU A 44 0.81 5.36 3.37
C LEU A 44 0.12 6.57 4.01
N GLN A 45 0.32 6.75 5.31
CA GLN A 45 -0.27 7.86 6.06
C GLN A 45 0.29 9.20 5.61
N GLU A 46 1.61 9.33 5.50
CA GLU A 46 2.29 10.53 4.99
C GLU A 46 1.84 10.85 3.56
N LEU A 47 1.68 9.82 2.73
CA LEU A 47 1.24 9.96 1.34
C LEU A 47 -0.22 10.44 1.22
N ILE A 48 -1.12 9.91 2.06
CA ILE A 48 -2.54 10.32 2.08
C ILE A 48 -2.71 11.72 2.65
N LYS A 49 -2.00 12.03 3.74
CA LYS A 49 -2.08 13.34 4.38
C LYS A 49 -1.34 14.43 3.61
N GLN A 50 -0.49 14.04 2.66
CA GLN A 50 0.50 14.94 2.03
C GLN A 50 1.32 15.69 3.08
N GLU A 51 1.64 14.98 4.18
CA GLU A 51 2.40 15.50 5.31
C GLU A 51 3.67 14.67 5.46
N THR A 52 4.81 15.33 5.62
CA THR A 52 6.07 14.70 6.02
C THR A 52 6.36 15.03 7.48
N ASP A 53 6.65 14.00 8.28
CA ASP A 53 6.95 14.11 9.71
C ASP A 53 8.16 15.04 9.99
N ASN A 54 9.04 15.22 9.00
CA ASN A 54 10.32 15.91 9.15
C ASN A 54 10.44 17.22 8.37
N ASN A 55 9.33 17.91 8.05
CA ASN A 55 9.43 19.22 7.42
C ASN A 55 9.38 20.35 8.46
N PRO A 56 10.54 20.95 8.84
CA PRO A 56 10.58 22.06 9.78
C PRO A 56 9.89 23.33 9.24
N VAL A 57 9.58 23.36 7.93
CA VAL A 57 8.94 24.48 7.26
C VAL A 57 7.57 24.05 6.74
N LYS A 58 6.58 24.00 7.65
CA LYS A 58 5.15 23.77 7.34
C LYS A 58 4.54 24.77 6.34
N SER A 59 5.29 25.78 5.89
CA SER A 59 4.78 26.92 5.12
C SER A 59 5.13 26.89 3.63
N ILE A 60 5.86 25.89 3.14
CA ILE A 60 6.16 25.81 1.69
C ILE A 60 5.18 24.83 1.04
N GLN A 61 4.58 25.24 -0.07
CA GLN A 61 3.74 24.37 -0.90
C GLN A 61 4.63 23.30 -1.53
N TYR A 62 4.72 22.13 -0.89
CA TYR A 62 5.33 20.95 -1.50
C TYR A 62 4.24 20.02 -2.04
N THR A 63 4.55 19.29 -3.11
CA THR A 63 3.67 18.22 -3.58
C THR A 63 4.38 16.89 -3.48
N CYS A 64 3.68 15.93 -2.86
CA CYS A 64 4.14 14.55 -2.73
C CYS A 64 3.40 13.70 -3.77
N THR A 65 4.15 13.17 -4.74
CA THR A 65 3.60 12.31 -5.78
C THR A 65 4.30 10.96 -5.77
N PRO A 66 3.57 9.84 -5.67
CA PRO A 66 4.21 8.53 -5.72
C PRO A 66 4.94 8.36 -7.06
N THR A 67 6.15 7.82 -7.01
CA THR A 67 6.86 7.41 -8.23
C THR A 67 6.09 6.29 -8.94
N PHE A 68 6.45 6.00 -10.19
CA PHE A 68 5.90 4.83 -10.89
C PHE A 68 6.14 3.53 -10.11
N GLN A 69 7.31 3.40 -9.47
CA GLN A 69 7.64 2.29 -8.59
C GLN A 69 6.73 2.25 -7.36
N GLY A 70 6.45 3.42 -6.76
CA GLY A 70 5.54 3.56 -5.63
C GLY A 70 4.11 3.13 -5.98
N TRP A 71 3.59 3.57 -7.13
CA TRP A 71 2.29 3.12 -7.64
C TRP A 71 2.22 1.62 -7.87
N PHE A 72 3.28 1.05 -8.45
CA PHE A 72 3.36 -0.39 -8.68
C PHE A 72 3.36 -1.18 -7.36
N LEU A 73 4.12 -0.71 -6.38
CA LEU A 73 4.19 -1.32 -5.05
C LEU A 73 2.85 -1.22 -4.30
N MET A 74 2.17 -0.06 -4.36
CA MET A 74 0.82 0.11 -3.82
C MET A 74 -0.16 -0.88 -4.46
N SER A 75 -0.12 -1.05 -5.78
CA SER A 75 -0.99 -2.01 -6.48
C SER A 75 -0.73 -3.45 -6.03
N ILE A 76 0.53 -3.87 -5.93
CA ILE A 76 0.88 -5.22 -5.45
C ILE A 76 0.38 -5.45 -4.03
N ILE A 77 0.56 -4.47 -3.14
CA ILE A 77 0.20 -4.61 -1.73
C ILE A 77 -1.33 -4.60 -1.53
N PHE A 78 -2.04 -3.64 -2.13
CA PHE A 78 -3.47 -3.44 -1.88
C PHE A 78 -4.40 -4.23 -2.79
N ILE A 79 -3.88 -4.76 -3.90
CA ILE A 79 -4.66 -5.55 -4.86
C ILE A 79 -4.06 -6.95 -4.99
N GLY A 80 -2.77 -7.05 -5.33
CA GLY A 80 -2.10 -8.33 -5.59
C GLY A 80 -2.13 -9.30 -4.40
N LEU A 81 -1.72 -8.85 -3.21
CA LEU A 81 -1.72 -9.66 -1.99
C LEU A 81 -3.12 -10.11 -1.57
N PRO A 82 -4.13 -9.21 -1.46
CA PRO A 82 -5.51 -9.61 -1.18
C PRO A 82 -6.08 -10.62 -2.18
N ILE A 83 -5.81 -10.45 -3.49
CA ILE A 83 -6.22 -11.40 -4.52
C ILE A 83 -5.57 -12.76 -4.28
N MET A 84 -4.26 -12.80 -4.08
CA MET A 84 -3.53 -14.05 -3.83
C MET A 84 -4.09 -14.79 -2.60
N ILE A 85 -4.38 -14.06 -1.52
CA ILE A 85 -4.96 -14.64 -0.30
C ILE A 85 -6.38 -15.15 -0.56
N ALA A 86 -7.21 -14.38 -1.25
CA ALA A 86 -8.58 -14.79 -1.59
C ALA A 86 -8.58 -16.07 -2.44
N PHE A 87 -7.72 -16.16 -3.45
CA PHE A 87 -7.57 -17.38 -4.25
C PHE A 87 -7.10 -18.57 -3.43
N ARG A 88 -6.02 -18.42 -2.65
CA ARG A 88 -5.48 -19.54 -1.84
C ARG A 88 -6.45 -20.06 -0.78
N THR A 89 -7.27 -19.19 -0.21
CA THR A 89 -8.21 -19.55 0.88
C THR A 89 -9.53 -20.10 0.38
N THR A 90 -9.94 -19.77 -0.85
CA THR A 90 -11.22 -20.21 -1.44
C THR A 90 -11.11 -21.43 -2.34
N LEU A 91 -9.94 -21.70 -2.91
CA LEU A 91 -9.70 -22.97 -3.58
C LEU A 91 -9.77 -24.09 -2.54
N LYS A 92 -10.81 -24.94 -2.63
CA LYS A 92 -10.90 -26.19 -1.86
C LYS A 92 -9.54 -26.87 -1.96
N LYS A 93 -8.94 -27.23 -0.82
CA LYS A 93 -7.85 -28.22 -0.78
C LYS A 93 -8.35 -29.39 -1.62
N TYR A 94 -7.81 -29.56 -2.83
CA TYR A 94 -8.01 -30.79 -3.57
C TYR A 94 -7.64 -31.90 -2.59
N PRO A 95 -8.51 -32.90 -2.32
CA PRO A 95 -8.09 -34.04 -1.55
C PRO A 95 -6.92 -34.62 -2.33
N ARG A 96 -5.72 -34.53 -1.74
CA ARG A 96 -4.55 -35.23 -2.25
C ARG A 96 -5.01 -36.68 -2.30
N LYS A 97 -5.22 -37.22 -3.50
CA LYS A 97 -5.55 -38.63 -3.70
C LYS A 97 -4.30 -39.40 -3.26
N GLY A 98 -4.21 -39.64 -1.97
CA GLY A 98 -3.21 -40.51 -1.37
C GLY A 98 -3.59 -41.92 -1.77
N ASN A 99 -2.67 -42.56 -2.50
CA ASN A 99 -2.62 -44.01 -2.63
C ASN A 99 -2.47 -44.65 -1.23
#